data_AF-A0A2S5G8H5-F1
#
_entry.id   AF-A0A2S5G8H5-F1
#
_cell.length_a   1.000
_cell.length_b   1.000
_cell.length_c   1.000
_cell.angle_alpha   90.00
_cell.angle_beta   90.00
_cell.angle_gamma   90.00
#
_symmetry.space_group_name_H-M   'P 1'
#
loop_
_entity.id
_entity.type
_entity.pdbx_description
1 polymer ?
#
loop_
_entity_poly.entity_id
_entity_poly.type
_entity_poly.pdbx_seq_one_letter_code
_entity_poly.pdbx_strand_id
1 'polypeptide(L)'
;MQTHQKETTSRELIERWIVQQVLEGRSNQELSGTMFIYGDEAFELQETAIGSLEIKEQPAEQIVVFRKKEEMDPANVCRACGLDYSSFKEAIECCADVD
;
A
#
# COMPACT_ATOMS: atom_id res chain seq x y z
N MET A 1 -16.59 14.04 24.57
CA MET A 1 -16.75 13.22 23.35
C MET A 1 -15.36 12.86 22.88
N GLN A 2 -14.92 11.63 23.15
CA GLN A 2 -13.63 11.14 22.63
C GLN A 2 -13.87 10.69 21.19
N THR A 3 -13.32 11.44 20.23
CA THR A 3 -13.25 11.03 18.83
C THR A 3 -12.22 9.92 18.73
N HIS A 4 -12.66 8.67 18.62
CA HIS A 4 -11.79 7.60 18.15
C HIS A 4 -11.39 7.94 16.70
N GLN A 5 -10.20 8.51 16.51
CA GLN A 5 -9.53 8.45 15.21
C GLN A 5 -9.32 6.96 14.93
N LYS A 6 -9.95 6.45 13.87
CA LYS A 6 -9.66 5.10 13.38
C LYS A 6 -8.28 5.19 12.74
N GLU A 7 -7.26 4.71 13.45
CA GLU A 7 -5.94 4.48 12.88
C GLU A 7 -6.09 3.59 11.64
N THR A 8 -5.68 4.09 10.48
CA THR A 8 -5.73 3.34 9.23
C THR A 8 -4.68 2.24 9.29
N THR A 9 -5.12 0.98 9.15
CA THR A 9 -4.22 -0.18 9.24
C THR A 9 -3.44 -0.39 7.94
N SER A 10 -2.28 -1.04 8.03
CA SER A 10 -1.48 -1.47 6.86
C SER A 10 -2.33 -2.28 5.86
N ARG A 11 -3.21 -3.14 6.37
CA ARG A 11 -4.14 -3.93 5.54
C ARG A 11 -5.12 -3.08 4.76
N GLU A 12 -5.72 -2.06 5.38
CA GLU A 12 -6.65 -1.15 4.71
C GLU A 12 -5.95 -0.36 3.58
N LEU A 13 -4.69 0.04 3.77
CA LEU A 13 -3.90 0.70 2.73
C LEU A 13 -3.66 -0.23 1.52
N ILE A 14 -3.31 -1.49 1.79
CA ILE A 14 -3.08 -2.49 0.75
C ILE A 14 -4.40 -2.77 0.01
N GLU A 15 -5.52 -2.92 0.70
CA GLU A 15 -6.84 -3.13 0.10
C GLU A 15 -7.22 -1.97 -0.85
N ARG A 16 -6.98 -0.72 -0.44
CA ARG A 16 -7.20 0.46 -1.30
C ARG A 16 -6.32 0.40 -2.56
N TRP A 17 -5.07 0.00 -2.42
CA TRP A 17 -4.15 -0.14 -3.55
C TRP A 17 -4.61 -1.22 -4.54
N ILE A 18 -5.05 -2.39 -4.03
CA ILE A 18 -5.59 -3.46 -4.87
C ILE A 18 -6.79 -2.95 -5.67
N VAL A 19 -7.74 -2.28 -5.00
CA VAL A 19 -8.93 -1.73 -5.67
C VAL A 19 -8.52 -0.75 -6.76
N GLN A 20 -7.57 0.15 -6.49
CA GLN A 20 -7.08 1.11 -7.48
C GLN A 20 -6.47 0.41 -8.70
N GLN A 21 -5.61 -0.59 -8.50
CA GLN A 21 -4.99 -1.31 -9.61
C GLN A 21 -6.00 -2.11 -10.44
N VAL A 22 -7.01 -2.72 -9.80
CA VAL A 22 -8.09 -3.40 -10.50
C VAL A 22 -8.93 -2.41 -11.31
N LEU A 23 -9.21 -1.22 -10.77
CA LEU A 23 -9.89 -0.14 -11.51
C LEU A 23 -9.08 0.36 -12.71
N GLU A 24 -7.73 0.32 -12.62
CA GLU A 24 -6.81 0.59 -13.72
C GLU A 24 -6.72 -0.55 -14.74
N GLY A 25 -7.43 -1.66 -14.52
CA GLY A 25 -7.54 -2.79 -15.44
C GLY A 25 -6.50 -3.89 -15.23
N ARG A 26 -5.74 -3.86 -14.13
CA ARG A 26 -4.81 -4.94 -13.78
C ARG A 26 -5.56 -6.19 -13.33
N SER A 27 -5.09 -7.34 -13.78
CA SER A 27 -5.61 -8.64 -13.36
C SER A 27 -4.99 -9.11 -12.03
N ASN A 28 -5.69 -9.98 -11.30
CA ASN A 28 -5.17 -10.56 -10.05
C ASN A 28 -3.83 -11.29 -10.26
N GLN A 29 -3.65 -11.96 -11.40
CA GLN A 29 -2.41 -12.64 -11.74
C GLN A 29 -1.23 -11.66 -11.85
N GLU A 30 -1.44 -10.45 -12.38
CA GLU A 30 -0.40 -9.42 -12.46
C GLU A 30 -0.06 -8.80 -11.10
N LEU A 31 -1.04 -8.76 -10.19
CA LEU A 31 -0.85 -8.20 -8.85
C LEU A 31 -0.24 -9.20 -7.87
N SER A 32 -0.34 -10.50 -8.17
CA SER A 32 0.26 -11.56 -7.36
C SER A 32 1.78 -11.40 -7.28
N GLY A 33 2.35 -11.64 -6.09
CA GLY A 33 3.76 -11.43 -5.78
C GLY A 33 4.12 -9.98 -5.45
N THR A 34 3.18 -9.04 -5.45
CA THR A 34 3.46 -7.67 -5.01
C THR A 34 3.75 -7.65 -3.51
N MET A 35 4.89 -7.06 -3.14
CA MET A 35 5.32 -6.88 -1.75
C MET A 35 4.97 -5.49 -1.25
N PHE A 36 4.43 -5.42 -0.04
CA PHE A 36 4.08 -4.20 0.67
C PHE A 36 4.89 -4.10 1.95
N ILE A 37 5.40 -2.92 2.24
CA ILE A 37 6.14 -2.62 3.46
C ILE A 37 5.48 -1.41 4.11
N TYR A 38 5.09 -1.57 5.38
CA TYR A 38 4.52 -0.49 6.19
C TYR A 38 5.16 -0.53 7.58
N GLY A 39 5.97 0.49 7.91
CA GLY A 39 6.78 0.45 9.14
C GLY A 39 7.72 -0.75 9.15
N ASP A 40 7.55 -1.62 10.15
CA ASP A 40 8.25 -2.90 10.35
C ASP A 40 7.43 -4.13 9.90
N GLU A 41 6.27 -3.92 9.28
CA GLU A 41 5.43 -4.99 8.73
C GLU A 41 5.73 -5.20 7.23
N ALA A 42 5.75 -6.48 6.82
CA ALA A 42 5.83 -6.87 5.42
C ALA A 42 4.65 -7.77 5.03
N PHE A 43 4.11 -7.55 3.84
CA PHE A 43 3.01 -8.33 3.28
C PHE A 43 3.28 -8.67 1.81
N GLU A 44 2.69 -9.77 1.34
CA GLU A 44 2.71 -10.21 -0.05
C GLU A 44 1.29 -10.51 -0.51
N LEU A 45 0.97 -10.14 -1.76
CA LEU A 45 -0.25 -10.63 -2.40
C LEU A 45 -0.05 -12.01 -2.98
N GLN A 46 -0.84 -12.98 -2.51
CA GLN A 46 -0.85 -14.33 -3.05
C GLN A 46 -2.16 -14.59 -3.78
N GLU A 47 -2.08 -15.19 -4.97
CA GLU A 47 -3.27 -15.64 -5.68
C GLU A 47 -3.75 -16.96 -5.07
N THR A 48 -5.05 -17.04 -4.78
CA THR A 48 -5.68 -18.24 -4.25
C THR A 48 -6.04 -19.21 -5.38
N ALA A 49 -6.34 -20.47 -5.02
CA ALA A 49 -6.76 -21.48 -6.01
C ALA A 49 -8.07 -21.14 -6.76
N ILE A 50 -8.85 -20.17 -6.26
CA ILE A 50 -10.08 -19.68 -6.90
C ILE A 50 -9.87 -18.38 -7.70
N GLY A 51 -8.63 -17.93 -7.85
CA GLY A 51 -8.27 -16.73 -8.62
C GLY A 51 -8.51 -15.40 -7.89
N SER A 52 -8.70 -15.43 -6.56
CA SER A 52 -8.78 -14.22 -5.73
C SER A 52 -7.40 -13.83 -5.19
N LEU A 53 -7.24 -12.60 -4.70
CA LEU A 53 -6.04 -12.17 -3.99
C LEU A 53 -6.21 -12.29 -2.48
N GLU A 54 -5.16 -12.73 -1.80
CA GLU A 54 -5.04 -12.74 -0.34
C GLU A 54 -3.81 -11.93 0.08
N ILE A 55 -3.99 -11.08 1.10
CA ILE A 55 -2.89 -10.33 1.73
C ILE A 55 -2.29 -11.23 2.82
N LYS A 56 -1.06 -11.69 2.58
CA LYS A 56 -0.34 -12.57 3.50
C LYS A 56 0.81 -11.83 4.16
N GLU A 57 0.85 -11.87 5.48
CA GLU A 57 1.96 -11.35 6.27
C GLU A 57 3.24 -12.17 6.01
N GLN A 58 4.35 -11.47 5.86
CA GLN A 58 5.68 -12.03 5.69
C GLN A 58 6.48 -11.70 6.95
N PRO A 59 6.66 -12.65 7.87
CA PRO A 59 7.32 -12.38 9.14
C PRO A 59 8.78 -11.97 8.89
N ALA A 60 9.16 -10.80 9.39
CA ALA A 60 10.51 -10.28 9.33
C ALA A 60 10.87 -9.66 10.68
N GLU A 61 12.04 -10.01 11.23
CA GLU A 61 12.53 -9.38 12.47
C GLU A 61 13.05 -7.95 12.23
N GLN A 62 13.51 -7.68 11.01
CA GLN A 62 14.02 -6.37 10.61
C GLN A 62 13.79 -6.16 9.12
N ILE A 63 13.31 -4.98 8.76
CA ILE A 63 13.12 -4.55 7.37
C ILE A 63 14.11 -3.45 7.02
N VAL A 64 14.80 -3.61 5.87
CA VAL A 64 15.70 -2.59 5.30
C VAL A 64 15.36 -2.41 3.82
N VAL A 65 14.97 -1.20 3.42
CA VAL A 65 14.58 -0.88 2.04
C VAL A 65 15.63 0.02 1.39
N PHE A 66 16.34 -0.50 0.39
CA PHE A 66 17.20 0.32 -0.48
C PHE A 66 16.43 0.67 -1.76
N ARG A 67 16.33 1.96 -2.09
CA ARG A 67 15.68 2.45 -3.30
C ARG A 67 16.70 3.09 -4.22
N LYS A 68 16.64 2.81 -5.53
CA LYS A 68 17.42 3.59 -6.49
C LYS A 68 16.82 4.98 -6.62
N LYS A 69 17.67 5.96 -6.94
CA LYS A 69 17.24 7.36 -7.12
C LYS A 69 16.16 7.52 -8.20
N GLU A 70 16.22 6.71 -9.24
CA GLU A 70 15.27 6.70 -10.37
C GLU A 70 13.93 6.05 -10.02
N GLU A 71 13.87 5.25 -8.96
CA GLU A 71 12.68 4.55 -8.46
C GLU A 71 11.98 5.35 -7.36
N MET A 72 12.33 6.64 -7.19
CA MET A 72 11.62 7.53 -6.29
C MET A 72 10.30 7.94 -6.93
N ASP A 73 9.19 7.45 -6.35
CA ASP A 73 7.84 7.79 -6.79
C ASP A 73 7.61 9.31 -6.87
N PRO A 74 6.69 9.77 -7.74
CA PRO A 74 6.29 11.17 -7.80
C PRO A 74 5.91 11.65 -6.40
N ALA A 75 6.54 12.75 -5.97
CA ALA A 75 6.40 13.22 -4.60
C ALA A 75 4.92 13.48 -4.23
N ASN A 76 4.09 13.86 -5.19
CA ASN A 76 2.75 14.34 -4.90
C ASN A 76 1.65 13.32 -5.24
N VAL A 77 1.92 12.02 -5.20
CA VAL A 77 0.88 10.98 -5.47
C VAL A 77 0.70 10.08 -4.25
N CYS A 78 -0.55 9.86 -3.85
CA CYS A 78 -0.86 8.91 -2.79
C CYS A 78 -0.57 7.48 -3.23
N ARG A 79 0.27 6.78 -2.47
CA ARG A 79 0.68 5.40 -2.78
C ARG A 79 -0.44 4.38 -2.66
N ALA A 80 -1.51 4.67 -1.92
CA ALA A 80 -2.61 3.72 -1.71
C ALA A 80 -3.75 3.90 -2.71
N CYS A 81 -4.11 5.14 -3.06
CA CYS A 81 -5.25 5.40 -3.96
C CYS A 81 -4.87 6.04 -5.30
N GLY A 82 -3.60 6.37 -5.53
CA GLY A 82 -3.13 6.94 -6.79
C GLY A 82 -3.54 8.39 -7.06
N LEU A 83 -4.19 9.07 -6.11
CA LEU A 83 -4.59 10.47 -6.27
C LEU A 83 -3.39 11.42 -6.29
N ASP A 84 -3.41 12.37 -7.23
CA ASP A 84 -2.48 13.50 -7.30
C ASP A 84 -2.83 14.58 -6.27
N TYR A 85 -1.79 15.19 -5.70
CA TYR A 85 -1.86 16.24 -4.70
C TYR A 85 -1.00 17.45 -5.09
N SER A 86 -1.18 18.56 -4.38
CA SER A 86 -0.40 19.77 -4.63
C SER A 86 0.99 19.71 -3.97
N SER A 87 1.15 18.88 -2.95
CA SER A 87 2.40 18.70 -2.21
C SER A 87 2.64 17.26 -1.77
N PHE A 88 3.91 16.94 -1.49
CA PHE A 88 4.31 15.65 -0.92
C PHE A 88 3.62 15.37 0.41
N LYS A 89 3.48 16.40 1.25
CA LYS A 89 2.83 16.29 2.55
C LYS A 89 1.38 15.80 2.42
N GLU A 90 0.61 16.44 1.54
CA GLU A 90 -0.78 16.05 1.30
C GLU A 90 -0.89 14.62 0.72
N ALA A 91 0.06 14.23 -0.13
CA ALA A 91 0.09 12.90 -0.72
C ALA A 91 0.35 11.79 0.31
N ILE A 92 1.23 12.03 1.29
CA ILE A 92 1.51 11.05 2.35
C ILE A 92 0.37 10.98 3.39
N GLU A 93 -0.29 12.10 3.70
CA GLU A 93 -1.40 12.20 4.67
C GLU A 93 -2.76 11.73 4.10
N CYS A 94 -2.86 11.47 2.80
CA CYS A 94 -4.11 11.14 2.11
C CYS A 94 -4.81 9.88 2.67
N CYS A 95 -4.07 8.78 2.75
CA CYS A 95 -4.61 7.48 3.12
C CYS A 95 -3.94 6.89 4.34
N ALA A 96 -2.71 7.29 4.65
CA ALA A 96 -2.02 6.87 5.85
C ALA A 96 -2.25 7.91 6.95
N ASP A 97 -2.48 7.45 8.17
CA ASP A 97 -2.32 8.32 9.34
C ASP A 97 -0.82 8.53 9.54
N VAL A 98 -0.34 9.69 9.11
CA VAL A 98 1.05 10.12 9.30
C VAL A 98 1.03 11.14 10.44
N ASP A 99 1.42 10.73 11.64
CA ASP A 99 1.66 11.63 12.78
C ASP A 99 2.89 12.54 12.56
#